data_AF-A0A225D0H3-F1
#
_entry.id   AF-A0A225D0H3-F1
#
_cell.length_a   1.000
_cell.length_b   1.000
_cell.length_c   1.000
_cell.angle_alpha   90.00
_cell.angle_beta   90.00
_cell.angle_gamma   90.00
#
_symmetry.space_group_name_H-M   'P 1'
#
loop_
_entity.id
_entity.type
_entity.pdbx_description
1 polymer ?
#
loop_
_entity_poly.entity_id
_entity_poly.type
_entity_poly.pdbx_seq_one_letter_code
_entity_poly.pdbx_strand_id
1 'polypeptide(L)'
;MPGHVFIVRGDLRKLACDAWLIPTSRRGRPGSEWFLPGYDGPRQGEPFADDGPRAQPLHAAHGRPQPWLGLIGSWGQPVSWYADGAAEFLNTAAAALATAGKPPLFGRERSLLALPVVGTGRGGAAARAGEVVQELLPRLQAFAGRSFAGRREFDVALVCFDAATHAAAQAERARRADWPTDLTGPLKAEADRLAGHALRGELALFLGAGVSMAAGLPSWSGLLDELAIRAGMSNDERTALGELRNALDQATVLERRLSHRGETLGRAVTGVLGPRRHYALVHALLAALPVREAITTNYDRLFEDVWSLSDPDGLSVLPGAMKADARRWLLKMHGCLSDPDKVVLTRSSYTRYDERLPALGGMVQAFLVTRHVLFAGFSLTDDNFHRIVDAVRRLRSDGCTGHTGHFGTTLSLGAGGLGETLWDQDVRRVRMDERKETAAGFSFAAAARRLEVFLDYSRTRLK
;
A
#
# COMPACT_ATOMS: atom_id res chain seq x y z
N MET A 1 11.99 16.99 -10.43
CA MET A 1 11.37 16.23 -11.54
C MET A 1 9.88 16.28 -11.29
N PRO A 2 9.02 16.41 -12.30
CA PRO A 2 7.58 16.61 -12.07
C PRO A 2 6.94 15.46 -11.28
N GLY A 3 5.78 15.73 -10.69
CA GLY A 3 4.89 14.76 -10.06
C GLY A 3 4.53 13.58 -10.96
N HIS A 4 4.02 12.50 -10.36
CA HIS A 4 3.55 11.31 -11.06
C HIS A 4 2.04 11.16 -10.94
N VAL A 5 1.39 10.71 -12.02
CA VAL A 5 -0.03 10.34 -12.00
C VAL A 5 -0.13 8.81 -11.89
N PHE A 6 -0.65 8.34 -10.78
CA PHE A 6 -0.96 6.94 -10.52
C PHE A 6 -2.40 6.64 -10.89
N ILE A 7 -2.64 5.50 -11.53
CA ILE A 7 -3.99 5.01 -11.80
C ILE A 7 -4.13 3.69 -11.08
N VAL A 8 -4.98 3.64 -10.05
CA VAL A 8 -5.08 2.48 -9.16
C VAL A 8 -6.53 2.04 -8.98
N ARG A 9 -6.73 0.74 -8.72
CA ARG A 9 -8.01 0.23 -8.27
C ARG A 9 -8.05 0.25 -6.75
N GLY A 10 -9.11 0.82 -6.18
CA GLY A 10 -9.18 0.97 -4.74
C GLY A 10 -10.43 1.69 -4.27
N ASP A 11 -10.53 1.82 -2.95
CA ASP A 11 -11.54 2.64 -2.29
C ASP A 11 -10.91 3.97 -1.87
N LEU A 12 -11.24 5.05 -2.59
CA LEU A 12 -10.69 6.38 -2.35
C LEU A 12 -10.83 6.83 -0.88
N ARG A 13 -11.92 6.43 -0.21
CA ARG A 13 -12.21 6.78 1.18
C ARG A 13 -11.22 6.16 2.18
N LYS A 14 -10.48 5.14 1.75
CA LYS A 14 -9.47 4.43 2.54
C LYS A 14 -8.05 4.66 2.02
N LEU A 15 -7.80 5.54 1.05
CA LEU A 15 -6.43 5.77 0.57
C LEU A 15 -5.65 6.70 1.51
N ALA A 16 -4.43 6.31 1.86
CA ALA A 16 -3.48 7.17 2.58
C ALA A 16 -2.95 8.26 1.63
N CYS A 17 -3.49 9.47 1.75
CA CYS A 17 -3.17 10.63 0.92
C CYS A 17 -3.28 11.94 1.72
N ASP A 18 -2.82 13.06 1.17
CA ASP A 18 -2.88 14.37 1.83
C ASP A 18 -4.25 15.01 1.70
N ALA A 19 -4.84 14.92 0.51
CA ALA A 19 -6.19 15.39 0.26
C ALA A 19 -6.89 14.52 -0.77
N TRP A 20 -8.22 14.43 -0.66
CA TRP A 20 -9.04 13.64 -1.57
C TRP A 20 -10.35 14.32 -1.96
N LEU A 21 -10.76 14.10 -3.20
CA LEU A 21 -11.94 14.71 -3.79
C LEU A 21 -13.22 13.92 -3.48
N ILE A 22 -14.22 14.62 -2.96
CA ILE A 22 -15.60 14.18 -2.78
C ILE A 22 -16.49 14.94 -3.79
N PRO A 23 -16.97 14.29 -4.86
CA PRO A 23 -17.92 14.89 -5.78
C PRO A 23 -19.23 15.25 -5.06
N THR A 24 -19.72 16.46 -5.30
CA THR A 24 -21.00 16.94 -4.75
C THR A 24 -21.74 17.83 -5.75
N SER A 25 -23.00 18.13 -5.41
CA SER A 25 -23.85 19.10 -6.12
C SER A 25 -23.67 20.51 -5.55
N ARG A 26 -24.34 21.50 -6.16
CA ARG A 26 -24.33 22.91 -5.70
C ARG A 26 -24.69 23.08 -4.22
N ARG A 27 -25.46 22.15 -3.64
CA ARG A 27 -25.85 22.19 -2.22
C ARG A 27 -24.72 21.92 -1.23
N GLY A 28 -23.54 21.49 -1.68
CA GLY A 28 -22.43 21.15 -0.76
C GLY A 28 -22.70 19.91 0.11
N ARG A 29 -23.65 19.07 -0.31
CA ARG A 29 -24.10 17.86 0.40
C ARG A 29 -23.85 16.61 -0.44
N PRO A 30 -22.68 15.96 -0.32
CA PRO A 30 -22.41 14.71 -1.03
C PRO A 30 -23.27 13.56 -0.47
N GLY A 31 -23.38 12.49 -1.25
CA GLY A 31 -24.10 11.29 -0.84
C GLY A 31 -23.45 10.58 0.36
N SER A 32 -24.26 9.86 1.14
CA SER A 32 -23.78 9.14 2.34
C SER A 32 -22.73 8.08 2.04
N GLU A 33 -22.69 7.56 0.81
CA GLU A 33 -21.71 6.60 0.34
C GLU A 33 -20.26 7.11 0.42
N TRP A 34 -20.03 8.42 0.42
CA TRP A 34 -18.69 9.00 0.53
C TRP A 34 -18.13 8.95 1.95
N PHE A 35 -18.95 8.62 2.95
CA PHE A 35 -18.55 8.60 4.35
C PHE A 35 -18.67 7.18 4.92
N LEU A 36 -17.54 6.61 5.32
CA LEU A 36 -17.52 5.29 5.96
C LEU A 36 -18.33 5.31 7.28
N PRO A 37 -18.85 4.16 7.75
CA PRO A 37 -19.66 4.10 8.98
C PRO A 37 -19.00 4.73 10.22
N GLY A 38 -17.67 4.75 10.30
CA GLY A 38 -16.90 5.38 11.39
C GLY A 38 -16.36 6.78 11.09
N TYR A 39 -16.84 7.46 10.04
CA TYR A 39 -16.40 8.82 9.71
C TYR A 39 -16.93 9.84 10.72
N ASP A 40 -16.00 10.51 11.40
CA ASP A 40 -16.19 11.44 12.52
C ASP A 40 -16.07 12.92 12.12
N GLY A 41 -15.86 13.21 10.83
CA GLY A 41 -15.75 14.57 10.28
C GLY A 41 -17.06 15.18 9.79
N PRO A 42 -17.04 16.45 9.36
CA PRO A 42 -18.20 17.10 8.75
C PRO A 42 -18.60 16.42 7.44
N ARG A 43 -19.91 16.25 7.24
CA ARG A 43 -20.47 15.53 6.07
C ARG A 43 -21.04 16.45 4.98
N GLN A 44 -20.98 17.76 5.22
CA GLN A 44 -21.45 18.80 4.30
C GLN A 44 -20.56 20.03 4.46
N GLY A 45 -20.48 20.81 3.39
CA GLY A 45 -19.84 22.13 3.39
C GLY A 45 -20.86 23.21 3.04
N GLU A 46 -20.36 24.39 2.70
CA GLU A 46 -21.21 25.50 2.30
C GLU A 46 -21.77 25.29 0.88
N PRO A 47 -22.95 25.84 0.55
CA PRO A 47 -23.44 25.85 -0.82
C PRO A 47 -22.45 26.57 -1.77
N PHE A 48 -22.28 26.04 -2.97
CA PHE A 48 -21.43 26.65 -3.99
C PHE A 48 -22.15 27.82 -4.67
N ALA A 49 -21.50 28.97 -4.74
CA ALA A 49 -21.97 30.13 -5.49
C ALA A 49 -21.79 29.93 -7.01
N ASP A 50 -22.56 30.66 -7.82
CA ASP A 50 -22.57 30.53 -9.28
C ASP A 50 -21.23 30.87 -9.92
N ASP A 51 -20.58 31.94 -9.44
CA ASP A 51 -19.26 32.40 -9.89
C ASP A 51 -18.16 32.11 -8.86
N GLY A 52 -18.42 31.18 -7.93
CA GLY A 52 -17.50 30.83 -6.84
C GLY A 52 -16.54 29.69 -7.19
N PRO A 53 -15.55 29.42 -6.32
CA PRO A 53 -14.66 28.28 -6.48
C PRO A 53 -15.46 26.97 -6.40
N ARG A 54 -15.15 26.03 -7.27
CA ARG A 54 -15.76 24.71 -7.36
C ARG A 54 -15.14 23.69 -6.42
N ALA A 55 -14.17 24.08 -5.59
CA ALA A 55 -13.55 23.21 -4.61
C ALA A 55 -13.46 23.90 -3.25
N GLN A 56 -13.87 23.19 -2.19
CA GLN A 56 -13.76 23.69 -0.82
C GLN A 56 -13.31 22.57 0.14
N PRO A 57 -12.45 22.86 1.13
CA PRO A 57 -12.00 21.87 2.10
C PRO A 57 -13.08 21.58 3.14
N LEU A 58 -13.12 20.33 3.59
CA LEU A 58 -13.77 19.94 4.83
C LEU A 58 -12.74 19.81 5.94
N HIS A 59 -13.17 20.03 7.18
CA HIS A 59 -12.30 19.84 8.34
C HIS A 59 -11.88 18.37 8.46
N ALA A 60 -10.59 18.14 8.73
CA ALA A 60 -10.02 16.83 8.99
C ALA A 60 -9.22 16.84 10.29
N ALA A 61 -9.29 15.74 11.04
CA ALA A 61 -8.44 15.56 12.21
C ALA A 61 -6.95 15.58 11.82
N HIS A 62 -6.09 15.98 12.76
CA HIS A 62 -4.65 16.04 12.54
C HIS A 62 -4.10 14.68 12.06
N GLY A 63 -3.22 14.71 11.05
CA GLY A 63 -2.61 13.51 10.47
C GLY A 63 -3.55 12.62 9.67
N ARG A 64 -4.77 13.07 9.35
CA ARG A 64 -5.69 12.35 8.45
C ARG A 64 -5.79 13.02 7.07
N PRO A 65 -6.10 12.25 6.01
CA PRO A 65 -6.37 12.81 4.69
C PRO A 65 -7.48 13.86 4.74
N GLN A 66 -7.24 15.03 4.13
CA GLN A 66 -8.22 16.10 4.09
C GLN A 66 -9.29 15.85 3.02
N PRO A 67 -10.59 15.76 3.37
CA PRO A 67 -11.64 15.70 2.38
C PRO A 67 -11.87 17.07 1.74
N TRP A 68 -12.11 17.09 0.44
CA TRP A 68 -12.46 18.30 -0.31
C TRP A 68 -13.73 18.06 -1.10
N LEU A 69 -14.72 18.93 -0.93
CA LEU A 69 -15.92 18.92 -1.76
C LEU A 69 -15.61 19.54 -3.12
N GLY A 70 -15.99 18.86 -4.20
CA GLY A 70 -15.92 19.38 -5.56
C GLY A 70 -17.29 19.52 -6.21
N LEU A 71 -17.63 20.71 -6.68
CA LEU A 71 -18.80 20.96 -7.52
C LEU A 71 -18.59 20.34 -8.91
N ILE A 72 -18.99 19.08 -9.00
CA ILE A 72 -18.75 18.21 -10.15
C ILE A 72 -20.03 17.45 -10.51
N GLY A 73 -20.91 17.16 -9.54
CA GLY A 73 -22.18 16.47 -9.80
C GLY A 73 -23.23 17.42 -10.39
N SER A 74 -23.37 17.41 -11.71
CA SER A 74 -24.43 18.13 -12.44
C SER A 74 -24.82 17.35 -13.69
N TRP A 75 -26.12 17.30 -14.00
CA TRP A 75 -26.65 16.58 -15.17
C TRP A 75 -26.56 17.44 -16.44
N GLY A 76 -26.30 16.81 -17.59
CA GLY A 76 -26.32 17.48 -18.89
C GLY A 76 -25.09 18.36 -19.20
N GLN A 77 -24.07 18.34 -18.34
CA GLN A 77 -22.84 19.11 -18.55
C GLN A 77 -21.89 18.41 -19.55
N PRO A 78 -21.06 19.17 -20.29
CA PRO A 78 -20.04 18.59 -21.15
C PRO A 78 -18.98 17.86 -20.32
N VAL A 79 -18.26 16.91 -20.94
CA VAL A 79 -17.22 16.13 -20.26
C VAL A 79 -16.12 17.02 -19.65
N SER A 80 -15.77 18.09 -20.37
CA SER A 80 -14.81 19.10 -19.90
C SER A 80 -15.19 19.70 -18.56
N TRP A 81 -16.48 19.92 -18.29
CA TRP A 81 -16.95 20.46 -17.01
C TRP A 81 -16.46 19.62 -15.82
N TYR A 82 -16.59 18.29 -15.91
CA TYR A 82 -16.14 17.38 -14.85
C TYR A 82 -14.62 17.41 -14.71
N ALA A 83 -13.90 17.39 -15.82
CA ALA A 83 -12.44 17.39 -15.85
C ALA A 83 -11.84 18.71 -15.31
N ASP A 84 -12.45 19.85 -15.64
CA ASP A 84 -12.06 21.17 -15.14
C ASP A 84 -12.31 21.30 -13.64
N GLY A 85 -13.38 20.69 -13.11
CA GLY A 85 -13.64 20.67 -11.67
C GLY A 85 -12.64 19.86 -10.87
N ALA A 86 -12.24 18.72 -11.42
CA ALA A 86 -11.15 17.93 -10.86
C ALA A 86 -9.83 18.72 -10.85
N ALA A 87 -9.52 19.43 -11.95
CA ALA A 87 -8.34 20.27 -12.04
C ALA A 87 -8.39 21.43 -11.02
N GLU A 88 -9.55 22.05 -10.83
CA GLU A 88 -9.72 23.12 -9.85
C GLU A 88 -9.51 22.62 -8.41
N PHE A 89 -10.05 21.45 -8.07
CA PHE A 89 -9.74 20.78 -6.81
C PHE A 89 -8.23 20.61 -6.61
N LEU A 90 -7.53 20.04 -7.60
CA LEU A 90 -6.09 19.78 -7.50
C LEU A 90 -5.31 21.07 -7.26
N ASN A 91 -5.61 22.11 -8.03
CA ASN A 91 -4.94 23.41 -7.92
C ASN A 91 -5.18 24.07 -6.55
N THR A 92 -6.42 24.12 -6.10
CA THR A 92 -6.79 24.79 -4.84
C THR A 92 -6.27 24.00 -3.64
N ALA A 93 -6.37 22.68 -3.65
CA ALA A 93 -5.83 21.83 -2.58
C ALA A 93 -4.29 21.90 -2.52
N ALA A 94 -3.61 21.84 -3.66
CA ALA A 94 -2.15 21.98 -3.73
C ALA A 94 -1.68 23.35 -3.22
N ALA A 95 -2.34 24.43 -3.63
CA ALA A 95 -2.03 25.78 -3.16
C ALA A 95 -2.22 25.90 -1.64
N ALA A 96 -3.34 25.41 -1.11
CA ALA A 96 -3.62 25.43 0.34
C ALA A 96 -2.57 24.64 1.14
N LEU A 97 -2.21 23.44 0.69
CA LEU A 97 -1.17 22.62 1.33
C LEU A 97 0.21 23.27 1.25
N ALA A 98 0.58 23.82 0.08
CA ALA A 98 1.86 24.50 -0.12
C ALA A 98 1.99 25.73 0.79
N THR A 99 0.96 26.59 0.85
CA THR A 99 0.95 27.77 1.71
C THR A 99 0.97 27.41 3.20
N ALA A 100 0.27 26.34 3.59
CA ALA A 100 0.28 25.88 4.99
C ALA A 100 1.63 25.30 5.44
N GLY A 101 2.57 25.02 4.52
CA GLY A 101 3.91 24.50 4.84
C GLY A 101 3.91 23.11 5.51
N LYS A 102 2.78 22.40 5.54
CA LYS A 102 2.68 21.09 6.21
C LYS A 102 3.48 20.03 5.44
N PRO A 103 4.30 19.19 6.09
CA PRO A 103 4.99 18.11 5.40
C PRO A 103 3.98 17.13 4.78
N PRO A 104 4.36 16.38 3.72
CA PRO A 104 3.52 15.31 3.18
C PRO A 104 3.11 14.30 4.26
N LEU A 105 1.84 13.88 4.22
CA LEU A 105 1.35 12.85 5.13
C LEU A 105 2.02 11.48 4.84
N PHE A 106 2.01 10.61 5.86
CA PHE A 106 2.50 9.23 5.79
C PHE A 106 3.98 9.09 5.37
N GLY A 107 4.79 10.14 5.58
CA GLY A 107 6.24 10.10 5.31
C GLY A 107 6.58 10.03 3.82
N ARG A 108 5.66 10.43 2.93
CA ARG A 108 5.91 10.46 1.49
C ARG A 108 6.92 11.56 1.11
N GLU A 109 7.64 11.34 0.02
CA GLU A 109 8.51 12.37 -0.57
C GLU A 109 7.69 13.56 -1.09
N ARG A 110 6.50 13.27 -1.62
CA ARG A 110 5.57 14.25 -2.17
C ARG A 110 4.19 14.01 -1.67
N SER A 111 3.48 15.11 -1.43
CA SER A 111 2.07 15.05 -1.07
C SER A 111 1.26 14.44 -2.21
N LEU A 112 0.33 13.56 -1.85
CA LEU A 112 -0.51 12.81 -2.76
C LEU A 112 -1.92 13.40 -2.75
N LEU A 113 -2.39 13.85 -3.90
CA LEU A 113 -3.79 14.26 -4.08
C LEU A 113 -4.56 13.15 -4.78
N ALA A 114 -5.66 12.71 -4.19
CA ALA A 114 -6.43 11.58 -4.71
C ALA A 114 -7.81 12.01 -5.20
N LEU A 115 -8.27 11.41 -6.29
CA LEU A 115 -9.58 11.70 -6.84
C LEU A 115 -10.20 10.47 -7.50
N PRO A 116 -11.54 10.37 -7.52
CA PRO A 116 -12.21 9.31 -8.26
C PRO A 116 -12.24 9.67 -9.75
N VAL A 117 -12.66 8.74 -10.59
CA VAL A 117 -13.09 9.12 -11.94
C VAL A 117 -14.39 9.91 -11.83
N VAL A 118 -14.27 11.22 -12.01
CA VAL A 118 -15.36 12.19 -11.88
C VAL A 118 -16.47 11.97 -12.91
N GLY A 119 -17.69 12.45 -12.62
CA GLY A 119 -18.83 12.32 -13.53
C GLY A 119 -19.40 10.90 -13.69
N THR A 120 -18.77 9.86 -13.14
CA THR A 120 -19.25 8.47 -13.21
C THR A 120 -20.35 8.15 -12.18
N GLY A 121 -21.04 7.02 -12.35
CA GLY A 121 -22.13 6.60 -11.45
C GLY A 121 -23.34 7.54 -11.46
N ARG A 122 -23.74 8.05 -10.28
CA ARG A 122 -24.84 9.04 -10.16
C ARG A 122 -24.43 10.47 -10.55
N GLY A 123 -23.21 10.67 -11.04
CA GLY A 123 -22.64 11.97 -11.39
C GLY A 123 -23.03 12.53 -12.76
N GLY A 124 -23.84 11.81 -13.56
CA GLY A 124 -24.42 12.30 -14.81
C GLY A 124 -23.73 11.86 -16.11
N ALA A 125 -22.56 11.20 -16.05
CA ALA A 125 -21.77 10.75 -17.21
C ALA A 125 -21.31 9.27 -17.12
N ALA A 126 -22.04 8.41 -16.40
CA ALA A 126 -21.68 6.99 -16.23
C ALA A 126 -21.50 6.23 -17.56
N ALA A 127 -22.33 6.52 -18.57
CA ALA A 127 -22.22 5.93 -19.91
C ALA A 127 -21.03 6.46 -20.74
N ARG A 128 -20.36 7.51 -20.26
CA ARG A 128 -19.28 8.25 -20.94
C ARG A 128 -17.97 8.25 -20.13
N ALA A 129 -17.80 7.29 -19.22
CA ALA A 129 -16.63 7.22 -18.34
C ALA A 129 -15.30 7.23 -19.12
N GLY A 130 -15.25 6.58 -20.28
CA GLY A 130 -14.07 6.60 -21.17
C GLY A 130 -13.73 8.00 -21.71
N GLU A 131 -14.73 8.77 -22.13
CA GLU A 131 -14.54 10.16 -22.58
C GLU A 131 -14.08 11.05 -21.42
N VAL A 132 -14.64 10.85 -20.21
CA VAL A 132 -14.19 11.59 -19.03
C VAL A 132 -12.73 11.33 -18.71
N VAL A 133 -12.30 10.07 -18.75
CA VAL A 133 -10.90 9.69 -18.57
C VAL A 133 -10.00 10.34 -19.64
N GLN A 134 -10.43 10.38 -20.90
CA GLN A 134 -9.69 10.98 -22.01
C GLN A 134 -9.39 12.47 -21.77
N GLU A 135 -10.37 13.21 -21.27
CA GLU A 135 -10.26 14.64 -20.94
C GLU A 135 -9.57 14.91 -19.59
N LEU A 136 -9.74 14.02 -18.62
CA LEU A 136 -9.20 14.18 -17.27
C LEU A 136 -7.69 13.96 -17.23
N LEU A 137 -7.21 12.87 -17.83
CA LEU A 137 -5.81 12.47 -17.73
C LEU A 137 -4.78 13.53 -18.19
N PRO A 138 -4.96 14.26 -19.32
CA PRO A 138 -4.04 15.35 -19.69
C PRO A 138 -3.97 16.43 -18.62
N ARG A 139 -5.11 16.79 -18.00
CA ARG A 139 -5.16 17.79 -16.93
C ARG A 139 -4.43 17.31 -15.68
N LEU A 140 -4.52 16.02 -15.34
CA LEU A 140 -3.76 15.43 -14.24
C LEU A 140 -2.25 15.47 -14.52
N GLN A 141 -1.84 15.13 -15.75
CA GLN A 141 -0.43 15.17 -16.16
C GLN A 141 0.11 16.61 -16.16
N ALA A 142 -0.65 17.56 -16.71
CA ALA A 142 -0.31 18.97 -16.69
C ALA A 142 -0.19 19.51 -15.26
N PHE A 143 -1.08 19.12 -14.35
CA PHE A 143 -0.98 19.45 -12.94
C PHE A 143 0.27 18.85 -12.30
N ALA A 144 0.52 17.56 -12.50
CA ALA A 144 1.69 16.87 -11.95
C ALA A 144 3.01 17.47 -12.46
N GLY A 145 3.00 18.07 -13.66
CA GLY A 145 4.10 18.83 -14.24
C GLY A 145 4.50 20.12 -13.49
N ARG A 146 3.67 20.62 -12.57
CA ARG A 146 3.83 21.95 -11.96
C ARG A 146 4.47 21.89 -10.58
N SER A 147 5.07 23.01 -10.19
CA SER A 147 5.50 23.28 -8.82
C SER A 147 4.69 24.42 -8.22
N PHE A 148 4.44 24.37 -6.92
CA PHE A 148 3.68 25.37 -6.16
C PHE A 148 4.62 26.16 -5.24
N ALA A 149 4.06 27.05 -4.42
CA ALA A 149 4.80 27.85 -3.43
C ALA A 149 5.80 26.97 -2.65
N GLY A 150 7.02 27.48 -2.45
CA GLY A 150 8.10 26.72 -1.83
C GLY A 150 8.69 25.59 -2.69
N ARG A 151 8.48 25.61 -4.02
CA ARG A 151 8.90 24.55 -4.97
C ARG A 151 8.29 23.18 -4.64
N ARG A 152 7.11 23.18 -4.01
CA ARG A 152 6.41 21.95 -3.63
C ARG A 152 5.83 21.26 -4.88
N GLU A 153 6.14 19.98 -5.03
CA GLU A 153 5.63 19.11 -6.11
C GLU A 153 4.60 18.13 -5.52
N PHE A 154 3.67 17.66 -6.34
CA PHE A 154 2.56 16.80 -5.92
C PHE A 154 2.43 15.58 -6.83
N ASP A 155 2.13 14.42 -6.24
CA ASP A 155 1.69 13.25 -6.98
C ASP A 155 0.16 13.20 -7.00
N VAL A 156 -0.41 12.52 -7.98
CA VAL A 156 -1.87 12.37 -8.14
C VAL A 156 -2.24 10.89 -8.18
N ALA A 157 -3.26 10.48 -7.44
CA ALA A 157 -3.85 9.15 -7.53
C ALA A 157 -5.26 9.22 -8.11
N LEU A 158 -5.44 8.77 -9.35
CA LEU A 158 -6.74 8.50 -9.95
C LEU A 158 -7.23 7.12 -9.46
N VAL A 159 -8.16 7.13 -8.52
CA VAL A 159 -8.67 5.92 -7.87
C VAL A 159 -9.94 5.45 -8.56
N CYS A 160 -9.88 4.28 -9.16
CA CYS A 160 -10.99 3.62 -9.84
C CYS A 160 -11.61 2.58 -8.90
N PHE A 161 -12.89 2.69 -8.60
CA PHE A 161 -13.55 1.73 -7.70
C PHE A 161 -13.83 0.39 -8.42
N ASP A 162 -14.41 0.46 -9.63
CA ASP A 162 -14.79 -0.70 -10.41
C ASP A 162 -13.74 -1.08 -11.49
N ALA A 163 -13.86 -2.31 -12.00
CA ALA A 163 -12.94 -2.86 -13.00
C ALA A 163 -13.03 -2.16 -14.37
N ALA A 164 -14.22 -1.73 -14.78
CA ALA A 164 -14.45 -1.16 -16.11
C ALA A 164 -13.81 0.23 -16.23
N THR A 165 -14.05 1.09 -15.24
CA THR A 165 -13.44 2.42 -15.11
C THR A 165 -11.92 2.31 -15.05
N HIS A 166 -11.41 1.34 -14.27
CA HIS A 166 -9.98 1.08 -14.17
C HIS A 166 -9.35 0.62 -15.49
N ALA A 167 -10.02 -0.27 -16.22
CA ALA A 167 -9.58 -0.73 -17.53
C ALA A 167 -9.59 0.41 -18.56
N ALA A 168 -10.62 1.26 -18.56
CA ALA A 168 -10.69 2.44 -19.43
C ALA A 168 -9.54 3.43 -19.17
N ALA A 169 -9.25 3.71 -17.89
CA ALA A 169 -8.13 4.55 -17.48
C ALA A 169 -6.77 4.00 -17.93
N GLN A 170 -6.57 2.69 -17.85
CA GLN A 170 -5.36 2.06 -18.36
C GLN A 170 -5.25 2.04 -19.88
N ALA A 171 -6.35 1.75 -20.58
CA ALA A 171 -6.37 1.76 -22.04
C ALA A 171 -5.99 3.14 -22.57
N GLU A 172 -6.51 4.20 -21.95
CA GLU A 172 -6.18 5.57 -22.30
C GLU A 172 -4.71 5.92 -21.97
N ARG A 173 -4.21 5.49 -20.81
CA ARG A 173 -2.78 5.60 -20.48
C ARG A 173 -1.91 4.89 -21.52
N ALA A 174 -2.30 3.70 -21.98
CA ALA A 174 -1.54 2.92 -22.95
C ALA A 174 -1.54 3.52 -24.36
N ARG A 175 -2.57 4.29 -24.73
CA ARG A 175 -2.62 5.06 -25.99
C ARG A 175 -1.68 6.26 -25.99
N ARG A 176 -1.41 6.82 -24.82
CA ARG A 176 -0.44 7.91 -24.67
C ARG A 176 0.98 7.34 -24.67
N ALA A 177 1.75 7.68 -25.70
CA ALA A 177 3.20 7.48 -25.67
C ALA A 177 3.81 8.34 -24.53
N ASP A 178 4.88 7.85 -23.92
CA ASP A 178 5.69 8.57 -22.92
C ASP A 178 4.99 8.93 -21.60
N TRP A 179 4.43 7.93 -20.90
CA TRP A 179 4.06 8.13 -19.50
C TRP A 179 5.31 8.51 -18.67
N PRO A 180 5.34 9.70 -18.04
CA PRO A 180 6.53 10.17 -17.35
C PRO A 180 6.95 9.20 -16.24
N THR A 181 8.25 8.94 -16.15
CA THR A 181 8.81 8.07 -15.11
C THR A 181 10.28 8.42 -14.88
N ASP A 182 10.73 8.35 -13.63
CA ASP A 182 12.12 8.55 -13.20
C ASP A 182 12.91 7.24 -13.13
N LEU A 183 12.34 6.13 -13.61
CA LEU A 183 13.00 4.83 -13.59
C LEU A 183 14.15 4.77 -14.60
N THR A 184 15.27 4.23 -14.14
CA THR A 184 16.45 3.95 -14.97
C THR A 184 16.19 2.80 -15.94
N GLY A 185 17.00 2.67 -16.99
CA GLY A 185 16.92 1.54 -17.93
C GLY A 185 16.94 0.17 -17.25
N PRO A 186 17.85 -0.09 -16.29
CA PRO A 186 17.86 -1.34 -15.51
C PRO A 186 16.57 -1.60 -14.73
N LEU A 187 16.01 -0.57 -14.06
CA LEU A 187 14.75 -0.71 -13.33
C LEU A 187 13.58 -1.02 -14.27
N LYS A 188 13.55 -0.38 -15.45
CA LYS A 188 12.53 -0.69 -16.47
C LYS A 188 12.63 -2.14 -16.94
N ALA A 189 13.84 -2.64 -17.19
CA ALA A 189 14.06 -4.03 -17.59
C ALA A 189 13.61 -5.05 -16.50
N GLU A 190 13.86 -4.76 -15.22
CA GLU A 190 13.37 -5.60 -14.12
C GLU A 190 11.84 -5.59 -14.00
N ALA A 191 11.23 -4.42 -14.18
CA ALA A 191 9.78 -4.28 -14.19
C ALA A 191 9.14 -5.09 -15.33
N ASP A 192 9.72 -5.01 -16.53
CA ASP A 192 9.29 -5.80 -17.69
C ASP A 192 9.42 -7.32 -17.42
N ARG A 193 10.53 -7.75 -16.80
CA ARG A 193 10.75 -9.15 -16.42
C ARG A 193 9.72 -9.65 -15.40
N LEU A 194 9.46 -8.88 -14.33
CA LEU A 194 8.47 -9.24 -13.31
C LEU A 194 7.05 -9.27 -13.89
N ALA A 195 6.72 -8.34 -14.78
CA ALA A 195 5.45 -8.36 -15.51
C ALA A 195 5.29 -9.65 -16.33
N GLY A 196 6.37 -10.11 -16.98
CA GLY A 196 6.39 -11.40 -17.69
C GLY A 196 6.07 -12.61 -16.79
N HIS A 197 6.64 -12.69 -15.59
CA HIS A 197 6.29 -13.74 -14.62
C HIS A 197 4.82 -13.65 -14.17
N ALA A 198 4.32 -12.44 -13.95
CA ALA A 198 2.93 -12.23 -13.57
C ALA A 198 1.95 -12.67 -14.66
N LEU A 199 2.23 -12.34 -15.93
CA LEU A 199 1.40 -12.74 -17.08
C LEU A 199 1.36 -14.26 -17.29
N ARG A 200 2.46 -14.96 -17.01
CA ARG A 200 2.51 -16.44 -17.06
C ARG A 200 1.86 -17.11 -15.86
N GLY A 201 1.39 -16.35 -14.87
CA GLY A 201 0.82 -16.89 -13.63
C GLY A 201 1.85 -17.61 -12.77
N GLU A 202 3.13 -17.26 -12.91
CA GLU A 202 4.25 -17.82 -12.15
C GLU A 202 4.56 -17.02 -10.90
N LEU A 203 4.03 -15.79 -10.79
CA LEU A 203 4.37 -14.86 -9.73
C LEU A 203 3.46 -15.02 -8.51
N ALA A 204 4.06 -15.13 -7.32
CA ALA A 204 3.40 -15.01 -6.03
C ALA A 204 3.95 -13.83 -5.24
N LEU A 205 3.18 -13.27 -4.31
CA LEU A 205 3.61 -12.14 -3.48
C LEU A 205 4.01 -12.58 -2.07
N PHE A 206 5.04 -11.93 -1.51
CA PHE A 206 5.37 -12.00 -0.10
C PHE A 206 5.47 -10.59 0.47
N LEU A 207 4.57 -10.23 1.39
CA LEU A 207 4.39 -8.87 1.87
C LEU A 207 4.80 -8.77 3.34
N GLY A 208 5.79 -7.91 3.62
CA GLY A 208 6.22 -7.58 4.98
C GLY A 208 5.75 -6.21 5.46
N ALA A 209 6.13 -5.87 6.69
CA ALA A 209 5.67 -4.67 7.39
C ALA A 209 5.99 -3.38 6.64
N GLY A 210 7.04 -3.37 5.80
CA GLY A 210 7.43 -2.20 5.02
C GLY A 210 6.37 -1.74 4.01
N VAL A 211 5.48 -2.62 3.57
CA VAL A 211 4.33 -2.24 2.72
C VAL A 211 3.33 -1.39 3.52
N SER A 212 3.07 -1.80 4.77
CA SER A 212 2.16 -1.11 5.70
C SER A 212 2.76 0.15 6.31
N MET A 213 4.09 0.30 6.35
CA MET A 213 4.73 1.53 6.83
C MET A 213 4.33 2.76 6.02
N ALA A 214 4.17 2.62 4.70
CA ALA A 214 3.69 3.69 3.82
C ALA A 214 2.23 4.11 4.10
N ALA A 215 1.50 3.36 4.94
CA ALA A 215 0.17 3.68 5.43
C ALA A 215 0.20 4.30 6.84
N GLY A 216 1.38 4.56 7.40
CA GLY A 216 1.57 5.07 8.75
C GLY A 216 1.48 4.00 9.85
N LEU A 217 1.57 2.71 9.50
CA LEU A 217 1.75 1.65 10.48
C LEU A 217 3.22 1.55 10.90
N PRO A 218 3.52 1.11 12.13
CA PRO A 218 4.89 0.97 12.59
C PRO A 218 5.61 -0.20 11.89
N SER A 219 6.95 -0.13 11.90
CA SER A 219 7.80 -1.30 11.66
C SER A 219 7.65 -2.30 12.82
N TRP A 220 8.31 -3.47 12.72
CA TRP A 220 8.35 -4.42 13.84
C TRP A 220 8.92 -3.80 15.13
N SER A 221 10.05 -3.11 15.04
CA SER A 221 10.64 -2.40 16.19
C SER A 221 9.72 -1.30 16.70
N GLY A 222 9.12 -0.51 15.81
CA GLY A 222 8.16 0.52 16.18
C GLY A 222 6.90 -0.04 16.85
N LEU A 223 6.45 -1.25 16.47
CA LEU A 223 5.35 -1.92 17.13
C LEU A 223 5.72 -2.30 18.56
N LEU A 224 6.92 -2.85 18.78
CA LEU A 224 7.42 -3.16 20.13
C LEU A 224 7.54 -1.90 20.98
N ASP A 225 7.99 -0.79 20.41
CA ASP A 225 8.05 0.50 21.10
C ASP A 225 6.66 1.02 21.49
N GLU A 226 5.68 1.00 20.57
CA GLU A 226 4.29 1.38 20.85
C GLU A 226 3.65 0.47 21.91
N LEU A 227 3.94 -0.84 21.88
CA LEU A 227 3.51 -1.79 22.88
C LEU A 227 4.18 -1.55 24.24
N ALA A 228 5.45 -1.16 24.28
CA ALA A 228 6.16 -0.83 25.51
C ALA A 228 5.56 0.41 26.18
N ILE A 229 5.23 1.44 25.39
CA ILE A 229 4.50 2.63 25.86
C ILE A 229 3.14 2.21 26.41
N ARG A 230 2.38 1.38 25.68
CA ARG A 230 1.08 0.87 26.12
C ARG A 230 1.20 0.05 27.41
N ALA A 231 2.27 -0.74 27.54
CA ALA A 231 2.61 -1.51 28.73
C ALA A 231 3.04 -0.64 29.92
N GLY A 232 3.20 0.67 29.73
CA GLY A 232 3.51 1.63 30.79
C GLY A 232 4.99 1.58 31.20
N MET A 233 5.87 1.21 30.27
CA MET A 233 7.31 1.17 30.51
C MET A 233 7.89 2.59 30.47
N SER A 234 8.80 2.90 31.40
CA SER A 234 9.55 4.15 31.43
C SER A 234 10.53 4.26 30.25
N ASN A 235 11.12 5.43 30.03
CA ASN A 235 12.15 5.61 29.00
C ASN A 235 13.38 4.73 29.25
N ASP A 236 13.78 4.58 30.51
CA ASP A 236 14.92 3.75 30.91
C ASP A 236 14.61 2.27 30.69
N GLU A 237 13.40 1.81 31.06
CA GLU A 237 12.96 0.44 30.82
C GLU A 237 12.87 0.13 29.30
N ARG A 238 12.44 1.09 28.48
CA ARG A 238 12.42 0.94 27.01
C ARG A 238 13.82 0.89 26.41
N THR A 239 14.75 1.66 26.95
CA THR A 239 16.17 1.62 26.53
C THR A 239 16.78 0.27 26.86
N ALA A 240 16.56 -0.23 28.09
CA ALA A 240 16.97 -1.57 28.51
C ALA A 240 16.31 -2.69 27.68
N LEU A 241 15.05 -2.52 27.26
CA LEU A 241 14.39 -3.45 26.34
C LEU A 241 15.11 -3.52 25.00
N GLY A 242 15.57 -2.38 24.48
CA GLY A 242 16.37 -2.28 23.24
C GLY A 242 17.74 -2.96 23.31
N GLU A 243 18.29 -3.18 24.52
CA GLU A 243 19.54 -3.93 24.71
C GLU A 243 19.39 -5.44 24.45
N LEU A 244 18.16 -5.96 24.51
CA LEU A 244 17.88 -7.34 24.12
C LEU A 244 18.12 -7.49 22.61
N ARG A 245 19.09 -8.34 22.25
CA ARG A 245 19.49 -8.56 20.85
C ARG A 245 18.40 -9.17 19.96
N ASN A 246 17.37 -9.80 20.54
CA ASN A 246 16.32 -10.49 19.80
C ASN A 246 14.95 -9.85 20.06
N ALA A 247 14.26 -9.45 18.98
CA ALA A 247 12.93 -8.87 19.03
C ALA A 247 11.86 -9.80 19.61
N LEU A 248 12.03 -11.13 19.50
CA LEU A 248 11.12 -12.12 20.10
C LEU A 248 11.22 -12.16 21.63
N ASP A 249 12.41 -11.85 22.17
CA ASP A 249 12.62 -11.79 23.62
C ASP A 249 12.03 -10.47 24.17
N GLN A 250 12.20 -9.38 23.43
CA GLN A 250 11.52 -8.11 23.73
C GLN A 250 9.99 -8.29 23.78
N ALA A 251 9.42 -8.95 22.77
CA ALA A 251 8.00 -9.28 22.74
C ALA A 251 7.55 -10.13 23.94
N THR A 252 8.38 -11.06 24.39
CA THR A 252 8.08 -11.92 25.56
C THR A 252 8.05 -11.11 26.86
N VAL A 253 8.95 -10.13 27.03
CA VAL A 253 8.93 -9.20 28.17
C VAL A 253 7.65 -8.36 28.13
N LEU A 254 7.29 -7.84 26.96
CA LEU A 254 6.06 -7.05 26.77
C LEU A 254 4.80 -7.86 27.08
N GLU A 255 4.72 -9.11 26.62
CA GLU A 255 3.61 -10.02 26.93
C GLU A 255 3.41 -10.19 28.43
N ARG A 256 4.49 -10.43 29.19
CA ARG A 256 4.42 -10.56 30.66
C ARG A 256 3.94 -9.27 31.30
N ARG A 257 4.48 -8.13 30.90
CA ARG A 257 4.11 -6.81 31.46
C ARG A 257 2.64 -6.46 31.18
N LEU A 258 2.17 -6.70 29.95
CA LEU A 258 0.77 -6.49 29.57
C LEU A 258 -0.17 -7.44 30.32
N SER A 259 0.23 -8.70 30.49
CA SER A 259 -0.55 -9.70 31.24
C SER A 259 -0.74 -9.30 32.70
N HIS A 260 0.29 -8.74 33.36
CA HIS A 260 0.16 -8.17 34.72
C HIS A 260 -0.84 -7.02 34.81
N ARG A 261 -1.15 -6.37 33.69
CA ARG A 261 -2.14 -5.28 33.58
C ARG A 261 -3.50 -5.77 33.08
N GLY A 262 -3.69 -7.08 32.92
CA GLY A 262 -4.95 -7.69 32.48
C GLY A 262 -5.22 -7.57 30.98
N GLU A 263 -4.22 -7.24 30.16
CA GLU A 263 -4.35 -7.14 28.70
C GLU A 263 -3.52 -8.23 28.00
N THR A 264 -4.12 -8.91 27.03
CA THR A 264 -3.39 -9.88 26.20
C THR A 264 -2.58 -9.15 25.12
N LEU A 265 -1.46 -9.75 24.72
CA LEU A 265 -0.60 -9.20 23.67
C LEU A 265 -1.37 -8.92 22.36
N GLY A 266 -2.23 -9.85 21.94
CA GLY A 266 -3.05 -9.67 20.74
C GLY A 266 -4.01 -8.48 20.81
N ARG A 267 -4.64 -8.25 21.96
CA ARG A 267 -5.51 -7.07 22.17
C ARG A 267 -4.70 -5.78 22.16
N ALA A 268 -3.51 -5.78 22.76
CA ALA A 268 -2.61 -4.64 22.71
C ALA A 268 -2.19 -4.32 21.26
N VAL A 269 -1.80 -5.32 20.47
CA VAL A 269 -1.49 -5.17 19.04
C VAL A 269 -2.70 -4.63 18.26
N THR A 270 -3.90 -5.12 18.55
CA THR A 270 -5.14 -4.63 17.93
C THR A 270 -5.44 -3.18 18.30
N GLY A 271 -5.20 -2.78 19.55
CA GLY A 271 -5.35 -1.40 20.00
C GLY A 271 -4.37 -0.44 19.31
N VAL A 272 -3.15 -0.91 19.04
CA VAL A 272 -2.10 -0.15 18.34
C VAL A 272 -2.38 -0.02 16.84
N LEU A 273 -2.71 -1.12 16.16
CA LEU A 273 -2.81 -1.14 14.69
C LEU A 273 -4.23 -0.87 14.17
N GLY A 274 -5.28 -1.28 14.90
CA GLY A 274 -6.68 -1.23 14.46
C GLY A 274 -7.24 0.15 14.08
N PRO A 275 -6.83 1.26 14.72
CA PRO A 275 -7.28 2.60 14.32
C PRO A 275 -6.79 3.03 12.92
N ARG A 276 -5.70 2.44 12.42
CA ARG A 276 -5.08 2.79 11.14
C ARG A 276 -5.77 2.01 10.01
N ARG A 277 -6.69 2.67 9.31
CA ARG A 277 -7.55 2.05 8.27
C ARG A 277 -7.23 2.44 6.84
N HIS A 278 -6.29 3.38 6.65
CA HIS A 278 -5.93 3.82 5.32
C HIS A 278 -4.91 2.87 4.72
N TYR A 279 -5.13 2.38 3.50
CA TYR A 279 -4.14 1.62 2.75
C TYR A 279 -3.20 2.57 2.00
N ALA A 280 -1.93 2.21 1.91
CA ALA A 280 -0.95 2.93 1.09
C ALA A 280 -1.08 2.60 -0.39
N LEU A 281 -0.60 3.50 -1.25
CA LEU A 281 -0.63 3.34 -2.71
C LEU A 281 0.00 2.01 -3.17
N VAL A 282 1.10 1.59 -2.52
CA VAL A 282 1.77 0.30 -2.77
C VAL A 282 0.83 -0.91 -2.60
N HIS A 283 -0.11 -0.89 -1.65
CA HIS A 283 -1.09 -1.97 -1.50
C HIS A 283 -1.97 -2.09 -2.75
N ALA A 284 -2.44 -0.95 -3.26
CA ALA A 284 -3.28 -0.91 -4.46
C ALA A 284 -2.52 -1.29 -5.74
N LEU A 285 -1.24 -0.91 -5.83
CA LEU A 285 -0.37 -1.30 -6.94
C LEU A 285 -0.08 -2.80 -6.94
N LEU A 286 0.24 -3.38 -5.78
CA LEU A 286 0.45 -4.83 -5.63
C LEU A 286 -0.84 -5.62 -5.86
N ALA A 287 -1.97 -5.16 -5.32
CA ALA A 287 -3.28 -5.79 -5.50
C ALA A 287 -3.76 -5.79 -6.96
N ALA A 288 -3.23 -4.89 -7.80
CA ALA A 288 -3.53 -4.82 -9.22
C ALA A 288 -2.71 -5.81 -10.07
N LEU A 289 -1.69 -6.47 -9.51
CA LEU A 289 -0.94 -7.51 -10.20
C LEU A 289 -1.83 -8.76 -10.39
N PRO A 290 -1.72 -9.48 -11.52
CA PRO A 290 -2.53 -10.65 -11.85
C PRO A 290 -2.02 -11.90 -11.12
N VAL A 291 -1.80 -11.79 -9.81
CA VAL A 291 -1.38 -12.89 -8.93
C VAL A 291 -2.61 -13.57 -8.34
N ARG A 292 -2.52 -14.87 -8.08
CA ARG A 292 -3.55 -15.63 -7.36
C ARG A 292 -3.18 -15.83 -5.90
N GLU A 293 -1.91 -15.59 -5.58
CA GLU A 293 -1.31 -16.04 -4.35
C GLU A 293 -0.50 -14.95 -3.67
N ALA A 294 -0.73 -14.78 -2.37
CA ALA A 294 0.03 -13.87 -1.54
C ALA A 294 0.27 -14.47 -0.14
N ILE A 295 1.43 -14.15 0.42
CA ILE A 295 1.81 -14.48 1.79
C ILE A 295 2.13 -13.16 2.49
N THR A 296 1.76 -13.01 3.76
CA THR A 296 2.13 -11.85 4.54
C THR A 296 2.44 -12.20 5.99
N THR A 297 3.37 -11.45 6.57
CA THR A 297 3.65 -11.44 8.00
C THR A 297 2.95 -10.29 8.72
N ASN A 298 2.15 -9.49 8.00
CA ASN A 298 1.45 -8.34 8.55
C ASN A 298 0.14 -8.75 9.23
N TYR A 299 -0.15 -8.13 10.38
CA TYR A 299 -1.40 -8.38 11.11
C TYR A 299 -2.59 -7.61 10.52
N ASP A 300 -2.33 -6.42 9.98
CA ASP A 300 -3.33 -5.48 9.45
C ASP A 300 -4.10 -6.06 8.25
N ARG A 301 -5.23 -5.44 7.91
CA ARG A 301 -6.11 -5.91 6.84
C ARG A 301 -6.02 -5.10 5.53
N LEU A 302 -4.99 -4.26 5.39
CA LEU A 302 -4.96 -3.24 4.34
C LEU A 302 -4.83 -3.84 2.95
N PHE A 303 -4.05 -4.92 2.81
CA PHE A 303 -3.87 -5.59 1.53
C PHE A 303 -5.13 -6.35 1.11
N GLU A 304 -5.70 -7.21 1.95
CA GLU A 304 -6.89 -7.99 1.61
C GLU A 304 -8.13 -7.13 1.37
N ASP A 305 -8.26 -6.00 2.09
CA ASP A 305 -9.36 -5.06 1.88
C ASP A 305 -9.32 -4.46 0.46
N VAL A 306 -8.14 -4.22 -0.10
CA VAL A 306 -7.99 -3.70 -1.47
C VAL A 306 -8.03 -4.83 -2.50
N TRP A 307 -7.40 -5.97 -2.20
CA TRP A 307 -7.29 -7.09 -3.13
C TRP A 307 -8.64 -7.77 -3.39
N SER A 308 -9.51 -7.81 -2.37
CA SER A 308 -10.89 -8.29 -2.47
C SER A 308 -11.80 -7.39 -3.30
N LEU A 309 -11.49 -6.10 -3.51
CA LEU A 309 -12.31 -5.23 -4.39
C LEU A 309 -12.40 -5.75 -5.83
N SER A 310 -11.41 -6.56 -6.24
CA SER A 310 -11.40 -7.18 -7.57
C SER A 310 -12.17 -8.48 -7.66
N ASP A 311 -12.28 -9.19 -6.56
CA ASP A 311 -12.96 -10.48 -6.47
C ASP A 311 -13.40 -10.71 -5.01
N PRO A 312 -14.52 -10.10 -4.58
CA PRO A 312 -14.93 -10.12 -3.16
C PRO A 312 -15.17 -11.54 -2.64
N ASP A 313 -15.72 -12.39 -3.49
CA ASP A 313 -16.06 -13.76 -3.14
C ASP A 313 -14.92 -14.73 -3.39
N GLY A 314 -14.02 -14.45 -4.34
CA GLY A 314 -12.92 -15.33 -4.71
C GLY A 314 -11.68 -15.28 -3.82
N LEU A 315 -11.59 -14.40 -2.81
CA LEU A 315 -10.46 -14.35 -1.87
C LEU A 315 -10.70 -15.22 -0.63
N SER A 316 -9.78 -16.16 -0.36
CA SER A 316 -9.66 -16.93 0.87
C SER A 316 -8.47 -16.43 1.70
N VAL A 317 -8.68 -16.18 3.00
CA VAL A 317 -7.63 -15.69 3.91
C VAL A 317 -7.29 -16.78 4.92
N LEU A 318 -6.09 -17.35 4.86
CA LEU A 318 -5.65 -18.46 5.68
C LEU A 318 -4.89 -17.98 6.93
N PRO A 319 -5.06 -18.63 8.09
CA PRO A 319 -5.92 -19.79 8.37
C PRO A 319 -7.38 -19.45 8.77
N GLY A 320 -7.80 -18.19 8.67
CA GLY A 320 -9.04 -17.70 9.30
C GLY A 320 -10.35 -17.93 8.54
N ALA A 321 -10.36 -17.64 7.24
CA ALA A 321 -11.54 -17.62 6.38
C ALA A 321 -11.28 -18.41 5.09
N MET A 322 -11.17 -19.73 5.24
CA MET A 322 -11.00 -20.66 4.11
C MET A 322 -12.27 -20.71 3.27
N LYS A 323 -12.14 -20.56 1.95
CA LYS A 323 -13.24 -20.77 0.99
C LYS A 323 -12.84 -21.88 0.01
N ALA A 324 -13.75 -22.83 -0.24
CA ALA A 324 -13.49 -23.96 -1.12
C ALA A 324 -13.27 -23.52 -2.58
N ASP A 325 -14.07 -22.57 -3.07
CA ASP A 325 -14.03 -22.11 -4.47
C ASP A 325 -13.16 -20.85 -4.64
N ALA A 326 -12.17 -20.67 -3.77
CA ALA A 326 -11.31 -19.49 -3.78
C ALA A 326 -10.43 -19.45 -5.04
N ARG A 327 -10.56 -18.38 -5.80
CA ARG A 327 -9.67 -18.09 -6.95
C ARG A 327 -8.34 -17.47 -6.51
N ARG A 328 -8.32 -16.90 -5.30
CA ARG A 328 -7.17 -16.24 -4.68
C ARG A 328 -7.01 -16.66 -3.23
N TRP A 329 -5.76 -16.71 -2.79
CA TRP A 329 -5.44 -17.07 -1.41
C TRP A 329 -4.38 -16.13 -0.83
N LEU A 330 -4.67 -15.64 0.38
CA LEU A 330 -3.77 -14.87 1.22
C LEU A 330 -3.42 -15.69 2.45
N LEU A 331 -2.15 -16.04 2.62
CA LEU A 331 -1.65 -16.69 3.84
C LEU A 331 -1.09 -15.66 4.81
N LYS A 332 -1.68 -15.54 6.00
CA LYS A 332 -1.18 -14.67 7.07
C LYS A 332 -0.40 -15.48 8.10
N MET A 333 0.93 -15.46 7.99
CA MET A 333 1.81 -16.30 8.80
C MET A 333 1.77 -15.95 10.29
N HIS A 334 1.67 -14.67 10.62
CA HIS A 334 1.72 -14.22 12.02
C HIS A 334 0.33 -13.97 12.63
N GLY A 335 -0.74 -14.38 11.95
CA GLY A 335 -2.12 -14.14 12.40
C GLY A 335 -2.70 -12.83 11.85
N CYS A 336 -3.82 -12.38 12.44
CA CYS A 336 -4.59 -11.26 11.92
C CYS A 336 -5.25 -10.45 13.05
N LEU A 337 -5.43 -9.14 12.84
CA LEU A 337 -6.15 -8.28 13.80
C LEU A 337 -7.61 -8.69 14.06
N SER A 338 -8.21 -9.53 13.19
CA SER A 338 -9.57 -10.05 13.39
C SER A 338 -9.63 -11.19 14.41
N ASP A 339 -8.49 -11.81 14.72
CA ASP A 339 -8.38 -12.91 15.67
C ASP A 339 -7.16 -12.67 16.57
N PRO A 340 -7.29 -11.76 17.57
CA PRO A 340 -6.17 -11.35 18.42
C PRO A 340 -5.48 -12.51 19.15
N ASP A 341 -6.20 -13.59 19.44
CA ASP A 341 -5.68 -14.73 20.20
C ASP A 341 -4.70 -15.60 19.38
N LYS A 342 -4.65 -15.40 18.06
CA LYS A 342 -3.74 -16.10 17.13
C LYS A 342 -2.54 -15.25 16.69
N VAL A 343 -2.32 -14.10 17.31
CA VAL A 343 -1.15 -13.24 17.00
C VAL A 343 0.14 -13.95 17.37
N VAL A 344 1.06 -14.09 16.41
CA VAL A 344 2.39 -14.66 16.60
C VAL A 344 3.40 -13.52 16.69
N LEU A 345 3.98 -13.33 17.88
CA LEU A 345 4.91 -12.22 18.16
C LEU A 345 6.02 -12.60 19.16
N THR A 346 5.74 -13.50 20.11
CA THR A 346 6.71 -13.97 21.11
C THR A 346 7.41 -15.26 20.69
N ARG A 347 8.57 -15.57 21.28
CA ARG A 347 9.29 -16.83 21.02
C ARG A 347 8.40 -18.07 21.26
N SER A 348 7.63 -18.06 22.34
CA SER A 348 6.69 -19.16 22.66
C SER A 348 5.56 -19.28 21.63
N SER A 349 5.09 -18.17 21.06
CA SER A 349 4.10 -18.18 19.99
C SER A 349 4.68 -18.78 18.70
N TYR A 350 5.94 -18.48 18.37
CA TYR A 350 6.63 -19.11 17.24
C TYR A 350 6.81 -20.63 17.44
N THR A 351 7.24 -21.09 18.62
CA THR A 351 7.34 -22.53 18.91
C THR A 351 5.98 -23.23 18.78
N ARG A 352 4.91 -22.63 19.33
CA ARG A 352 3.55 -23.16 19.18
C ARG A 352 3.07 -23.14 17.73
N TYR A 353 3.48 -22.15 16.93
CA TYR A 353 3.16 -22.07 15.52
C TYR A 353 3.80 -23.23 14.75
N ASP A 354 5.10 -23.49 14.98
CA ASP A 354 5.82 -24.61 14.35
C ASP A 354 5.19 -25.96 14.71
N GLU A 355 4.71 -26.12 15.94
CA GLU A 355 4.04 -27.35 16.41
C GLU A 355 2.60 -27.50 15.87
N ARG A 356 1.85 -26.39 15.74
CA ARG A 356 0.41 -26.43 15.42
C ARG A 356 0.10 -26.24 13.94
N LEU A 357 0.99 -25.63 13.18
CA LEU A 357 0.78 -25.27 11.79
C LEU A 357 1.89 -25.75 10.82
N PRO A 358 2.43 -26.99 10.92
CA PRO A 358 3.35 -27.54 9.91
C PRO A 358 2.84 -27.41 8.48
N ALA A 359 1.51 -27.53 8.30
CA ALA A 359 0.85 -27.38 7.02
C ALA A 359 1.08 -25.99 6.40
N LEU A 360 1.08 -24.90 7.20
CA LEU A 360 1.33 -23.56 6.68
C LEU A 360 2.79 -23.40 6.23
N GLY A 361 3.74 -23.93 6.99
CA GLY A 361 5.14 -23.98 6.58
C GLY A 361 5.31 -24.75 5.26
N GLY A 362 4.66 -25.90 5.13
CA GLY A 362 4.63 -26.70 3.90
C GLY A 362 4.04 -25.93 2.70
N MET A 363 3.00 -25.12 2.92
CA MET A 363 2.46 -24.25 1.86
C MET A 363 3.50 -23.21 1.41
N VAL A 364 4.19 -22.55 2.35
CA VAL A 364 5.27 -21.58 2.00
C VAL A 364 6.41 -22.28 1.27
N GLN A 365 6.79 -23.50 1.67
CA GLN A 365 7.80 -24.30 0.95
C GLN A 365 7.36 -24.61 -0.48
N ALA A 366 6.13 -25.11 -0.66
CA ALA A 366 5.57 -25.39 -1.97
C ALA A 366 5.56 -24.15 -2.86
N PHE A 367 5.25 -22.97 -2.29
CA PHE A 367 5.33 -21.70 -3.00
C PHE A 367 6.72 -21.38 -3.52
N LEU A 368 7.73 -21.43 -2.65
CA LEU A 368 9.11 -21.11 -3.01
C LEU A 368 9.69 -22.11 -4.03
N VAL A 369 9.14 -23.31 -4.10
CA VAL A 369 9.52 -24.33 -5.10
C VAL A 369 8.81 -24.13 -6.44
N THR A 370 7.53 -23.75 -6.42
CA THR A 370 6.65 -23.77 -7.63
C THR A 370 6.44 -22.40 -8.27
N ARG A 371 6.69 -21.31 -7.55
CA ARG A 371 6.43 -19.93 -7.98
C ARG A 371 7.68 -19.08 -7.87
N HIS A 372 7.73 -18.02 -8.68
CA HIS A 372 8.66 -16.92 -8.51
C HIS A 372 8.09 -15.93 -7.48
N VAL A 373 8.71 -15.81 -6.31
CA VAL A 373 8.17 -15.00 -5.22
C VAL A 373 8.68 -13.55 -5.28
N LEU A 374 7.78 -12.58 -5.34
CA LEU A 374 8.08 -11.15 -5.21
C LEU A 374 7.97 -10.71 -3.74
N PHE A 375 9.10 -10.45 -3.10
CA PHE A 375 9.18 -9.90 -1.76
C PHE A 375 9.08 -8.37 -1.80
N ALA A 376 8.09 -7.81 -1.11
CA ALA A 376 7.89 -6.37 -0.97
C ALA A 376 7.80 -5.99 0.52
N GLY A 377 8.60 -5.00 0.94
CA GLY A 377 8.59 -4.50 2.32
C GLY A 377 8.99 -5.55 3.37
N PHE A 378 9.73 -6.59 2.97
CA PHE A 378 10.17 -7.67 3.84
C PHE A 378 11.69 -7.66 3.99
N SER A 379 12.18 -7.67 5.23
CA SER A 379 13.61 -7.59 5.54
C SER A 379 14.37 -8.89 5.31
N LEU A 380 13.69 -10.02 5.08
CA LEU A 380 14.28 -11.37 5.02
C LEU A 380 15.11 -11.68 6.28
N THR A 381 14.79 -11.08 7.44
CA THR A 381 15.47 -11.33 8.73
C THR A 381 14.64 -12.19 9.67
N ASP A 382 13.51 -12.71 9.20
CA ASP A 382 12.61 -13.52 10.01
C ASP A 382 13.15 -14.95 10.14
N ASP A 383 13.38 -15.38 11.39
CA ASP A 383 13.96 -16.70 11.70
C ASP A 383 13.11 -17.87 11.19
N ASN A 384 11.78 -17.74 11.18
CA ASN A 384 10.89 -18.78 10.65
C ASN A 384 11.01 -18.88 9.13
N PHE A 385 11.08 -17.72 8.46
CA PHE A 385 11.31 -17.69 7.02
C PHE A 385 12.67 -18.32 6.64
N HIS A 386 13.73 -18.09 7.42
CA HIS A 386 15.05 -18.71 7.17
C HIS A 386 14.99 -20.23 7.20
N ARG A 387 14.32 -20.80 8.22
CA ARG A 387 14.12 -22.26 8.33
C ARG A 387 13.38 -22.83 7.13
N ILE A 388 12.35 -22.12 6.67
CA ILE A 388 11.56 -22.54 5.50
C ILE A 388 12.42 -22.55 4.23
N VAL A 389 13.23 -21.50 4.01
CA VAL A 389 14.14 -21.41 2.87
C VAL A 389 15.21 -22.48 2.93
N ASP A 390 15.78 -22.79 4.10
CA ASP A 390 16.81 -23.84 4.21
C ASP A 390 16.28 -25.22 3.79
N ALA A 391 15.00 -25.52 4.08
CA ALA A 391 14.37 -26.73 3.56
C ALA A 391 14.25 -26.71 2.03
N VAL A 392 13.89 -25.56 1.44
CA VAL A 392 13.81 -25.37 -0.02
C VAL A 392 15.18 -25.47 -0.69
N ARG A 393 16.24 -24.92 -0.06
CA ARG A 393 17.62 -25.02 -0.57
C ARG A 393 18.07 -26.47 -0.70
N ARG A 394 17.81 -27.29 0.32
CA ARG A 394 18.14 -28.73 0.30
C ARG A 394 17.41 -29.45 -0.84
N LEU A 395 16.13 -29.17 -1.04
CA LEU A 395 15.35 -29.75 -2.14
C LEU A 395 15.88 -29.37 -3.53
N ARG A 396 16.39 -28.14 -3.70
CA ARG A 396 16.94 -27.64 -4.96
C ARG A 396 18.37 -28.13 -5.22
N SER A 397 19.20 -28.28 -4.17
CA SER A 397 20.58 -28.78 -4.29
C SER A 397 20.63 -30.24 -4.74
N ASP A 398 19.61 -31.02 -4.42
CA ASP A 398 19.54 -32.44 -4.75
C ASP A 398 19.17 -32.72 -6.21
N GLY A 399 19.10 -31.69 -7.07
CA GLY A 399 18.87 -31.82 -8.52
C GLY A 399 17.43 -32.19 -8.92
N CYS A 400 16.52 -32.34 -7.95
CA CYS A 400 15.14 -32.75 -8.17
C CYS A 400 14.28 -31.70 -8.88
N THR A 401 14.66 -30.43 -8.84
CA THR A 401 13.94 -29.33 -9.49
C THR A 401 14.82 -28.76 -10.61
N GLY A 402 14.45 -28.94 -11.88
CA GLY A 402 15.17 -28.40 -13.04
C GLY A 402 15.24 -26.86 -13.15
N HIS A 403 15.08 -26.14 -12.04
CA HIS A 403 15.13 -24.68 -11.93
C HIS A 403 16.52 -24.21 -11.47
N THR A 404 17.40 -23.92 -12.42
CA THR A 404 18.65 -23.18 -12.15
C THR A 404 18.34 -21.69 -12.07
N GLY A 405 18.48 -21.07 -10.89
CA GLY A 405 18.29 -19.62 -10.69
C GLY A 405 17.62 -19.23 -9.37
N HIS A 406 17.41 -17.93 -9.17
CA HIS A 406 16.72 -17.38 -8.00
C HIS A 406 15.24 -17.80 -7.97
N PHE A 407 14.73 -18.21 -6.81
CA PHE A 407 13.29 -18.51 -6.64
C PHE A 407 12.45 -17.26 -6.40
N GLY A 408 13.08 -16.10 -6.23
CA GLY A 408 12.35 -14.87 -5.95
C GLY A 408 13.06 -13.60 -6.36
N THR A 409 12.36 -12.49 -6.20
CA THR A 409 12.87 -11.14 -6.35
C THR A 409 12.46 -10.30 -5.16
N THR A 410 13.38 -9.55 -4.57
CA THR A 410 13.10 -8.65 -3.46
C THR A 410 13.26 -7.20 -3.89
N LEU A 411 12.26 -6.39 -3.58
CA LEU A 411 12.28 -4.95 -3.80
C LEU A 411 12.82 -4.27 -2.54
N SER A 412 14.00 -3.65 -2.65
CA SER A 412 14.63 -2.91 -1.54
C SER A 412 14.68 -1.42 -1.84
N LEU A 413 14.62 -0.60 -0.78
CA LEU A 413 14.69 0.86 -0.93
C LEU A 413 16.12 1.30 -1.23
N GLY A 414 17.10 0.79 -0.50
CA GLY A 414 18.52 1.03 -0.76
C GLY A 414 19.34 -0.24 -1.01
N ALA A 415 20.65 -0.05 -1.11
CA ALA A 415 21.62 -1.12 -0.94
C ALA A 415 21.73 -1.49 0.55
N GLY A 416 21.60 -2.77 0.86
CA GLY A 416 21.81 -3.28 2.21
C GLY A 416 23.28 -3.49 2.56
N GLY A 417 23.49 -4.00 3.76
CA GLY A 417 24.81 -4.39 4.27
C GLY A 417 25.20 -5.82 3.89
N LEU A 418 26.20 -6.37 4.57
CA LEU A 418 26.69 -7.74 4.36
C LEU A 418 25.61 -8.82 4.50
N GLY A 419 24.52 -8.57 5.25
CA GLY A 419 23.39 -9.51 5.34
C GLY A 419 22.71 -9.80 4.00
N GLU A 420 22.90 -8.97 2.97
CA GLU A 420 22.39 -9.23 1.62
C GLU A 420 23.08 -10.42 0.95
N THR A 421 24.39 -10.62 1.20
CA THR A 421 25.15 -11.70 0.53
C THR A 421 24.67 -13.09 0.91
N LEU A 422 23.96 -13.21 2.03
CA LEU A 422 23.31 -14.46 2.47
C LEU A 422 22.20 -14.92 1.51
N TRP A 423 21.68 -14.02 0.67
CA TRP A 423 20.52 -14.26 -0.19
C TRP A 423 20.83 -14.14 -1.68
N ASP A 424 22.08 -13.80 -2.04
CA ASP A 424 22.45 -13.52 -3.43
C ASP A 424 22.24 -14.72 -4.36
N GLN A 425 22.32 -15.94 -3.85
CA GLN A 425 22.07 -17.15 -4.64
C GLN A 425 20.57 -17.47 -4.78
N ASP A 426 19.76 -17.01 -3.82
CA ASP A 426 18.36 -17.41 -3.65
C ASP A 426 17.37 -16.42 -4.25
N VAL A 427 17.64 -15.13 -4.06
CA VAL A 427 16.71 -14.05 -4.36
C VAL A 427 17.42 -12.93 -5.11
N ARG A 428 16.89 -12.57 -6.28
CA ARG A 428 17.35 -11.42 -7.04
C ARG A 428 16.94 -10.13 -6.32
N ARG A 429 17.84 -9.17 -6.16
CA ARG A 429 17.51 -7.89 -5.51
C ARG A 429 17.36 -6.77 -6.53
N VAL A 430 16.27 -6.02 -6.42
CA VAL A 430 16.01 -4.81 -7.20
C VAL A 430 16.02 -3.62 -6.25
N ARG A 431 17.06 -2.80 -6.36
CA ARG A 431 17.30 -1.65 -5.49
C ARG A 431 16.68 -0.41 -6.11
N MET A 432 15.86 0.31 -5.35
CA MET A 432 15.32 1.58 -5.82
C MET A 432 16.39 2.67 -5.82
N ASP A 433 17.34 2.62 -4.89
CA ASP A 433 18.51 3.49 -4.86
C ASP A 433 19.77 2.65 -4.60
N GLU A 434 20.84 2.93 -5.34
CA GLU A 434 22.11 2.17 -5.23
C GLU A 434 22.89 2.54 -3.96
N ARG A 435 22.55 3.66 -3.31
CA ARG A 435 23.20 4.07 -2.07
C ARG A 435 22.75 3.18 -0.91
N LYS A 436 23.66 3.00 0.05
CA LYS A 436 23.34 2.28 1.29
C LYS A 436 22.29 3.04 2.09
N GLU A 437 21.38 2.32 2.73
CA GLU A 437 20.34 2.93 3.59
C GLU A 437 20.94 3.71 4.78
N THR A 438 22.17 3.37 5.19
CA THR A 438 22.93 4.06 6.24
C THR A 438 23.77 5.24 5.73
N ALA A 439 23.82 5.47 4.42
CA ALA A 439 24.65 6.52 3.84
C ALA A 439 24.05 7.91 4.08
N ALA A 440 24.91 8.89 4.37
CA ALA A 440 24.49 10.29 4.47
C ALA A 440 23.86 10.75 3.13
N GLY A 441 22.65 11.32 3.21
CA GLY A 441 21.90 11.80 2.04
C GLY A 441 21.02 10.74 1.35
N PHE A 442 20.90 9.53 1.90
CA PHE A 442 19.86 8.58 1.49
C PHE A 442 18.48 9.08 1.94
N SER A 443 17.52 9.18 1.01
CA SER A 443 16.13 9.51 1.33
C SER A 443 15.26 8.27 1.19
N PHE A 444 14.78 7.75 2.33
CA PHE A 444 13.79 6.67 2.37
C PHE A 444 12.52 7.06 1.61
N ALA A 445 12.07 8.31 1.76
CA ALA A 445 10.88 8.82 1.11
C ALA A 445 11.01 8.82 -0.41
N ALA A 446 12.16 9.26 -0.94
CA ALA A 446 12.43 9.26 -2.38
C ALA A 446 12.53 7.84 -2.96
N ALA A 447 13.22 6.93 -2.26
CA ALA A 447 13.32 5.52 -2.66
C ALA A 447 11.95 4.82 -2.63
N ALA A 448 11.13 5.08 -1.61
CA ALA A 448 9.78 4.53 -1.50
C ALA A 448 8.86 5.07 -2.60
N ARG A 449 8.96 6.36 -2.95
CA ARG A 449 8.24 6.92 -4.11
C ARG A 449 8.67 6.24 -5.41
N ARG A 450 9.96 5.97 -5.60
CA ARG A 450 10.47 5.27 -6.79
C ARG A 450 9.97 3.81 -6.86
N LEU A 451 9.82 3.13 -5.71
CA LEU A 451 9.17 1.82 -5.63
C LEU A 451 7.72 1.88 -6.14
N GLU A 452 6.96 2.89 -5.76
CA GLU A 452 5.58 3.08 -6.25
C GLU A 452 5.56 3.29 -7.76
N VAL A 453 6.44 4.13 -8.29
CA VAL A 453 6.57 4.34 -9.75
C VAL A 453 6.99 3.05 -10.46
N PHE A 454 7.90 2.26 -9.87
CA PHE A 454 8.33 0.96 -10.38
C PHE A 454 7.17 -0.04 -10.50
N LEU A 455 6.35 -0.17 -9.47
CA LEU A 455 5.20 -1.06 -9.46
C LEU A 455 4.11 -0.59 -10.43
N ASP A 456 3.84 0.72 -10.48
CA ASP A 456 2.93 1.32 -11.43
C ASP A 456 3.39 1.11 -12.88
N TYR A 457 4.69 1.23 -13.14
CA TYR A 457 5.28 0.95 -14.45
C TYR A 457 5.19 -0.53 -14.83
N SER A 458 5.57 -1.45 -13.94
CA SER A 458 5.50 -2.91 -14.15
C SER A 458 4.11 -3.32 -14.60
N ARG A 459 3.08 -2.69 -14.02
CA ARG A 459 1.70 -2.94 -14.37
C ARG A 459 1.34 -2.53 -15.81
N THR A 460 1.90 -1.43 -16.33
CA THR A 460 1.66 -1.01 -17.72
C THR A 460 2.14 -2.00 -18.78
N ARG A 461 2.95 -2.98 -18.35
CA ARG A 461 3.53 -4.03 -19.17
C ARG A 461 2.72 -5.33 -19.16
N LEU A 462 1.66 -5.39 -18.37
CA LEU A 462 0.70 -6.50 -18.31
C LEU A 462 -0.31 -6.41 -19.47
N LYS A 463 0.18 -6.43 -20.71
CA LYS A 463 -0.66 -6.38 -21.92
C LYS A 463 -0.97 -7.76 -22.47
#